data_AF-A0A383E657-F1
#
_entry.id   AF-A0A383E657-F1
#
_cell.length_a   1.000
_cell.length_b   1.000
_cell.length_c   1.000
_cell.angle_alpha   90.00
_cell.angle_beta   90.00
_cell.angle_gamma   90.00
#
_symmetry.space_group_name_H-M   'P 1'
#
loop_
_entity.id
_entity.type
_entity.pdbx_description
1 polymer ?
#
loop_
_entity_poly.entity_id
_entity_poly.type
_entity_poly.pdbx_seq_one_letter_code
_entity_poly.pdbx_strand_id
1 'polypeptide(L)' 'MNRLVVQKYGGTSVGSIERIKKVAERITRMRKTGLDIVVVVSAMAGETDKLLDMAKQIS' A
#
# COMPACT_ATOMS: atom_id res chain seq x y z
N MET A 1 17.72 17.84 -10.75
CA MET A 1 16.93 16.58 -10.69
C MET A 1 16.20 16.54 -9.37
N ASN A 2 14.89 16.29 -9.39
CA ASN A 2 14.14 16.03 -8.16
C ASN A 2 14.60 14.70 -7.55
N ARG A 3 14.58 14.60 -6.22
CA ARG A 3 14.96 13.37 -5.51
C ARG A 3 13.81 12.36 -5.60
N LEU A 4 14.09 11.19 -6.17
CA LEU A 4 13.16 10.07 -6.26
C LEU A 4 13.14 9.24 -4.97
N VAL A 5 11.95 8.93 -4.45
CA VAL A 5 11.75 8.10 -3.26
C VAL A 5 10.74 7.00 -3.55
N VAL A 6 11.09 5.77 -3.23
CA VAL A 6 10.18 4.61 -3.28
C VAL A 6 9.66 4.31 -1.88
N GLN A 7 8.34 4.22 -1.73
CA GLN A 7 7.68 3.93 -0.45
C GLN A 7 6.87 2.65 -0.57
N LYS A 8 7.15 1.69 0.29
CA LYS A 8 6.41 0.43 0.35
C LYS A 8 5.50 0.39 1.58
N TYR A 9 4.24 0.00 1.38
CA TYR A 9 3.27 -0.21 2.45
C TYR A 9 2.82 -1.68 2.45
N GLY A 10 2.95 -2.34 3.60
CA GLY A 10 2.48 -3.73 3.77
C GLY A 10 0.98 -3.82 3.98
N GLY A 11 0.43 -5.05 3.92
CA GLY A 11 -1.01 -5.27 4.00
C GLY A 11 -1.65 -4.75 5.29
N THR A 12 -0.94 -4.80 6.42
CA THR A 12 -1.39 -4.16 7.66
C THR A 12 -1.51 -2.65 7.50
N SER A 13 -0.54 -1.97 6.88
CA SER A 13 -0.57 -0.53 6.63
C SER A 13 -1.75 -0.08 5.76
N VAL A 14 -2.32 -0.97 4.96
CA VAL A 14 -3.48 -0.71 4.09
C VAL A 14 -4.71 -1.55 4.45
N GLY A 15 -4.76 -2.14 5.64
CA GLY A 15 -5.80 -3.11 6.02
C GLY A 15 -7.20 -2.54 6.24
N SER A 16 -7.38 -1.23 6.17
CA SER A 16 -8.70 -0.59 6.22
C SER A 16 -8.71 0.71 5.43
N ILE A 17 -9.92 1.17 5.04
CA ILE A 17 -10.11 2.44 4.33
C ILE A 17 -9.47 3.62 5.09
N GLU A 18 -9.62 3.65 6.42
CA GLU A 18 -9.03 4.69 7.26
C GLU A 18 -7.49 4.68 7.19
N ARG A 19 -6.88 3.48 7.20
CA ARG A 19 -5.43 3.34 7.11
C ARG A 19 -4.92 3.72 5.71
N ILE A 20 -5.66 3.38 4.66
CA ILE A 20 -5.36 3.81 3.29
C ILE A 20 -5.40 5.34 3.19
N LYS A 21 -6.41 6.00 3.77
CA LYS A 21 -6.47 7.48 3.82
C LYS A 21 -5.26 8.07 4.53
N LYS A 22 -4.89 7.53 5.70
CA LYS A 22 -3.68 7.96 6.45
C LYS A 22 -2.39 7.79 5.63
N VAL A 23 -2.27 6.71 4.87
CA VAL A 23 -1.14 6.48 3.94
C VAL A 23 -1.15 7.51 2.81
N ALA A 24 -2.29 7.75 2.18
CA ALA A 24 -2.44 8.73 1.11
C ALA A 24 -2.10 10.16 1.55
N GLU A 25 -2.53 10.57 2.74
CA GLU A 25 -2.18 11.87 3.33
C GLU A 25 -0.66 11.99 3.55
N ARG A 26 -0.02 10.93 4.04
CA ARG A 26 1.44 10.89 4.24
C ARG A 26 2.19 11.03 2.91
N ILE A 27 1.78 10.30 1.88
CA ILE A 27 2.36 10.41 0.52
C ILE A 27 2.19 11.83 -0.02
N THR A 28 0.98 12.39 0.11
CA THR A 28 0.66 13.75 -0.36
C THR A 28 1.52 14.80 0.32
N ARG A 29 1.72 14.70 1.65
CA ARG A 29 2.60 15.61 2.40
C ARG A 29 4.04 15.54 1.89
N MET A 30 4.58 14.36 1.61
CA MET A 30 5.93 14.23 1.06
C MET A 30 6.03 14.69 -0.40
N ARG A 31 5.00 14.48 -1.22
CA ARG A 31 5.00 14.96 -2.61
C ARG A 31 5.11 16.49 -2.65
N LYS A 32 4.43 17.17 -1.73
CA LYS A 32 4.47 18.63 -1.57
C LYS A 32 5.85 19.19 -1.22
N THR A 33 6.80 18.38 -0.73
CA THR A 33 8.18 18.83 -0.47
C THR A 33 9.07 18.77 -1.71
N GLY A 34 8.51 18.51 -2.91
CA GLY A 34 9.25 18.46 -4.16
C GLY A 34 9.90 17.11 -4.49
N LEU A 35 9.63 16.07 -3.68
CA LEU A 35 10.08 14.70 -3.97
C LEU A 35 9.26 14.10 -5.10
N ASP A 36 9.90 13.31 -5.96
CA ASP A 36 9.19 12.40 -6.85
C ASP A 36 8.97 11.09 -6.09
N ILE A 37 7.75 10.56 -6.11
CA ILE A 37 7.36 9.44 -5.26
C ILE A 37 6.80 8.30 -6.11
N VAL A 38 7.35 7.10 -5.91
CA VAL A 38 6.78 5.83 -6.37
C VAL A 38 6.25 5.09 -5.15
N VAL A 39 5.02 4.58 -5.24
CA VAL A 39 4.37 3.89 -4.14
C VAL A 39 4.10 2.44 -4.53
N VAL A 40 4.54 1.51 -3.69
CA VAL A 40 4.27 0.08 -3.82
C VAL A 40 3.39 -0.35 -2.65
N VAL A 41 2.29 -1.02 -2.94
CA VAL A 41 1.37 -1.55 -1.93
C VAL A 41 1.22 -3.06 -2.06
N SER A 42 1.13 -3.74 -0.92
CA SER A 42 0.62 -5.11 -0.87
C SER A 42 -0.91 -5.12 -0.91
N ALA A 43 -1.53 -6.29 -1.11
CA ALA A 43 -2.96 -6.48 -0.84
C ALA A 43 -3.30 -6.14 0.62
N MET A 44 -4.57 -5.81 0.88
CA MET A 44 -5.05 -5.56 2.25
C MET A 44 -4.83 -6.80 3.14
N ALA A 45 -4.59 -6.57 4.44
CA ALA A 45 -4.36 -7.65 5.39
C ALA A 45 -5.44 -8.75 5.30
N GLY A 46 -5.03 -10.00 5.13
CA GLY A 46 -5.91 -11.16 5.00
C GLY A 46 -6.43 -11.47 3.60
N GLU A 47 -6.37 -10.52 2.64
CA GLU A 47 -6.93 -10.75 1.30
C GLU A 47 -6.14 -11.79 0.48
N THR A 48 -4.81 -11.79 0.60
CA THR A 48 -4.00 -12.84 -0.05
C THR A 48 -4.31 -14.21 0.52
N ASP A 49 -4.46 -14.34 1.84
CA ASP A 49 -4.79 -15.61 2.49
C ASP A 49 -6.16 -16.11 2.05
N LYS A 50 -7.16 -15.20 1.98
CA LYS A 50 -8.49 -15.51 1.45
C LYS A 50 -8.45 -16.04 0.02
N LEU A 51 -7.64 -15.44 -0.86
CA LEU A 51 -7.47 -15.92 -2.23
C LEU A 51 -6.82 -17.31 -2.27
N LEU A 52 -5.80 -17.55 -1.43
CA LEU A 52 -5.15 -18.85 -1.31
C LEU A 52 -6.13 -19.92 -0.81
N ASP A 53 -6.99 -19.59 0.15
CA ASP A 53 -7.99 -20.51 0.68
C ASP A 53 -9.07 -20.85 -0.35
N MET A 54 -9.48 -19.88 -1.18
CA MET A 54 -10.37 -20.15 -2.31
C MET A 54 -9.73 -21.07 -3.34
N ALA A 55 -8.45 -20.86 -3.67
CA ALA A 55 -7.73 -21.72 -4.62
C ALA A 55 -7.63 -23.18 -4.14
N LYS A 56 -7.43 -23.39 -2.82
CA LYS A 56 -7.40 -24.73 -2.23
C LYS A 56 -8.75 -25.47 -2.31
N GLN A 57 -9.88 -24.77 -2.41
CA GLN A 57 -11.20 -25.42 -2.50
C GLN A 57 -11.48 -26.06 -3.87
N ILE A 58 -10.69 -25.70 -4.89
CA ILE A 58 -10.86 -26.18 -6.27
C ILE A 58 -9.66 -26.99 -6.78
N SER A 59 -8.68 -27.26 -5.91
CA SER A 59 -7.45 -28.00 -6.24
C SER A 59 -7.52 -29.45 -5.77
#